data_AF-A0A930N221-F1
#
_entry.id   AF-A0A930N221-F1
#
_cell.length_a   1.000
_cell.length_b   1.000
_cell.length_c   1.000
_cell.angle_alpha   90.00
_cell.angle_beta   90.00
_cell.angle_gamma   90.00
#
_symmetry.space_group_name_H-M   'P 1'
#
loop_
_entity.id
_entity.type
_entity.pdbx_description
1 polymer ?
#
loop_
_entity_poly.entity_id
_entity_poly.type
_entity_poly.pdbx_seq_one_letter_code
_entity_poly.pdbx_strand_id
1 'polypeptide(L)'
;MINKDSIESAYCFLHQKYRVYEFSNSETQRDDIEFAIASYVNDMNKELYAQLAKGRKEFLCNHTTFTSDMQEAINELELRL
;
A
#
# COMPACT_ATOMS: atom_id res chain seq x y z
N MET A 1 1.09 -3.37 -18.12
CA MET A 1 -0.33 -3.07 -18.36
C MET A 1 -1.10 -3.32 -17.09
N ILE A 2 -1.81 -2.30 -16.63
CA ILE A 2 -2.72 -2.40 -15.48
C ILE A 2 -3.96 -3.18 -15.92
N ASN A 3 -4.37 -4.17 -15.13
CA ASN A 3 -5.60 -4.92 -15.33
C ASN A 3 -6.46 -4.92 -14.05
N LYS A 4 -7.73 -5.31 -14.16
CA LYS A 4 -8.67 -5.30 -13.04
C LYS A 4 -8.16 -6.14 -11.86
N ASP A 5 -7.66 -7.34 -12.13
CA ASP A 5 -7.11 -8.24 -11.12
C ASP A 5 -5.97 -7.61 -10.31
N SER A 6 -5.11 -6.82 -10.96
CA SER A 6 -4.00 -6.13 -10.29
C SER A 6 -4.48 -4.99 -9.38
N ILE A 7 -5.57 -4.30 -9.75
CA ILE A 7 -6.20 -3.26 -8.94
C ILE A 7 -6.88 -3.91 -7.73
N GLU A 8 -7.71 -4.94 -7.96
CA GLU A 8 -8.43 -5.67 -6.92
C GLU A 8 -7.46 -6.33 -5.93
N SER A 9 -6.40 -6.98 -6.43
CA SER A 9 -5.38 -7.61 -5.58
C SER A 9 -4.63 -6.60 -4.73
N ALA A 10 -4.25 -5.45 -5.32
CA ALA A 10 -3.61 -4.36 -4.58
C ALA A 10 -4.54 -3.78 -3.52
N TYR A 11 -5.79 -3.50 -3.87
CA TYR A 11 -6.78 -2.99 -2.94
C TYR A 11 -6.97 -3.94 -1.75
N CYS A 12 -7.21 -5.22 -2.02
CA CYS A 12 -7.44 -6.22 -0.99
C CYS A 12 -6.23 -6.34 -0.05
N PHE A 13 -5.01 -6.44 -0.61
CA PHE A 13 -3.80 -6.59 0.18
C PHE A 13 -3.53 -5.36 1.05
N LEU A 14 -3.55 -4.16 0.46
CA LEU A 14 -3.29 -2.92 1.18
C LEU A 14 -4.37 -2.67 2.24
N HIS A 15 -5.64 -2.83 1.91
CA HIS A 15 -6.74 -2.62 2.85
C HIS A 15 -6.70 -3.61 4.02
N GLN A 16 -6.42 -4.89 3.76
CA GLN A 16 -6.25 -5.90 4.82
C GLN A 16 -5.10 -5.54 5.76
N LYS A 17 -3.92 -5.21 5.21
CA LYS A 17 -2.73 -4.87 6.00
C LYS A 17 -2.91 -3.58 6.79
N TYR A 18 -3.53 -2.56 6.19
CA TYR A 18 -3.80 -1.30 6.85
C TYR A 18 -4.73 -1.46 8.05
N ARG A 19 -5.79 -2.26 7.92
CA ARG A 19 -6.68 -2.55 9.06
C ARG A 19 -5.95 -3.17 10.24
N VAL A 20 -5.02 -4.10 9.99
CA VAL A 20 -4.22 -4.68 11.08
C VAL A 20 -3.26 -3.63 11.66
N TYR A 21 -2.63 -2.82 10.81
CA TYR A 21 -1.73 -1.74 11.23
C TYR A 21 -2.43 -0.70 12.12
N GLU A 22 -3.60 -0.22 11.68
CA GLU A 22 -4.40 0.83 12.34
C GLU A 22 -4.83 0.44 13.75
N PHE A 23 -5.17 -0.84 13.96
CA PHE A 23 -5.65 -1.35 15.26
C PHE A 23 -4.57 -2.10 16.06
N SER A 24 -3.32 -2.13 15.59
CA SER A 24 -2.22 -2.79 16.32
C SER A 24 -1.71 -1.93 17.47
N ASN A 25 -1.57 -2.54 18.64
CA ASN A 25 -0.87 -1.98 19.80
C ASN A 25 0.60 -2.44 19.90
N SER A 26 1.08 -3.24 18.94
CA SER A 26 2.45 -3.76 18.91
C SER A 26 3.27 -3.01 17.85
N GLU A 27 4.31 -2.29 18.29
CA GLU A 27 5.25 -1.61 17.39
C GLU A 27 5.92 -2.60 16.44
N THR A 28 6.37 -3.75 16.93
CA THR A 28 6.95 -4.82 16.10
C THR A 28 6.00 -5.29 15.01
N GLN A 29 4.71 -5.50 15.32
CA GLN A 29 3.73 -5.89 14.30
C GLN A 29 3.52 -4.78 13.26
N ARG A 30 3.59 -3.51 13.67
CA ARG A 30 3.48 -2.37 12.75
C ARG A 30 4.68 -2.31 11.82
N ASP A 31 5.89 -2.47 12.34
CA ASP A 31 7.13 -2.53 11.55
C ASP A 31 7.11 -3.72 10.57
N ASP A 32 6.66 -4.89 11.01
CA ASP A 32 6.51 -6.08 10.15
C ASP A 32 5.53 -5.83 9.00
N ILE A 33 4.46 -5.07 9.25
CA ILE A 33 3.50 -4.68 8.21
C ILE A 33 4.13 -3.68 7.24
N GLU A 34 4.83 -2.66 7.74
CA GLU A 34 5.54 -1.69 6.88
C GLU A 34 6.56 -2.40 5.98
N PHE A 35 7.33 -3.34 6.53
CA PHE A 35 8.24 -4.17 5.76
C PHE A 35 7.53 -5.03 4.71
N ALA A 36 6.39 -5.64 5.06
CA ALA A 36 5.59 -6.43 4.13
C ALA A 36 5.03 -5.57 2.98
N ILE A 37 4.60 -4.34 3.26
CA ILE A 37 4.15 -3.40 2.22
C ILE A 37 5.31 -2.98 1.32
N ALA A 38 6.47 -2.62 1.89
CA ALA A 38 7.67 -2.28 1.13
C ALA A 38 8.11 -3.43 0.21
N SER A 39 8.03 -4.68 0.69
CA SER A 39 8.27 -5.87 -0.13
C SER A 39 7.23 -6.01 -1.24
N TYR A 40 5.94 -5.85 -0.92
CA TYR A 40 4.86 -5.96 -1.91
C TYR A 40 4.98 -4.93 -3.04
N VAL A 41 5.37 -3.69 -2.74
CA VAL A 41 5.65 -2.65 -3.75
C VAL A 41 6.72 -3.10 -4.75
N ASN A 42 7.68 -3.92 -4.31
CA ASN A 42 8.70 -4.48 -5.19
C ASN A 42 8.16 -5.57 -6.14
N ASP A 43 7.04 -6.20 -5.82
CA ASP A 43 6.48 -7.31 -6.60
C ASP A 43 5.21 -6.93 -7.39
N MET A 44 4.50 -5.89 -6.96
CA MET A 44 3.26 -5.45 -7.60
C MET A 44 3.48 -4.88 -9.02
N ASN A 45 2.38 -4.67 -9.73
CA ASN A 45 2.39 -4.04 -11.05
C ASN A 45 3.05 -2.65 -11.00
N LYS A 46 4.19 -2.50 -11.68
CA LYS A 46 5.02 -1.28 -11.63
C LYS A 46 4.36 -0.06 -12.22
N GLU A 47 3.51 -0.24 -13.22
CA GLU A 47 2.75 0.83 -13.84
C GLU A 47 1.68 1.35 -12.86
N LEU A 48 1.00 0.43 -12.16
CA LEU A 48 0.03 0.78 -11.12
C LEU A 48 0.71 1.50 -9.95
N TYR A 49 1.83 0.96 -9.46
CA TYR A 49 2.60 1.62 -8.39
C TYR A 49 3.03 3.03 -8.79
N ALA A 50 3.56 3.21 -10.01
CA ALA A 50 3.97 4.53 -10.48
C ALA A 50 2.81 5.54 -10.49
N GLN A 51 1.59 5.10 -10.87
CA GLN A 51 0.40 5.95 -10.81
C GLN A 51 -0.02 6.31 -9.38
N LEU A 52 0.06 5.36 -8.43
CA LEU A 52 -0.24 5.63 -7.02
C LEU A 52 0.80 6.55 -6.38
N ALA A 53 2.07 6.32 -6.67
CA ALA A 53 3.18 7.07 -6.09
C ALA A 53 3.24 8.53 -6.56
N LYS A 54 2.67 8.85 -7.75
CA LYS A 54 2.65 10.22 -8.32
C LYS A 54 4.05 10.86 -8.35
N GLY A 55 5.09 10.05 -8.57
CA GLY A 55 6.49 10.48 -8.59
C GLY A 55 7.20 10.55 -7.23
N ARG A 56 6.51 10.29 -6.10
CA ARG A 56 7.14 10.18 -4.77
C ARG A 56 7.98 8.89 -4.69
N LYS A 57 9.28 9.04 -4.44
CA LYS A 57 10.23 7.91 -4.41
C LYS A 57 10.01 6.95 -3.25
N GLU A 58 9.54 7.45 -2.11
CA GLU A 58 9.40 6.69 -0.87
C GLU A 58 7.93 6.39 -0.52
N PHE A 59 7.02 6.52 -1.49
CA PHE A 59 5.59 6.23 -1.29
C PHE A 59 5.40 4.81 -0.74
N LEU A 60 4.67 4.68 0.38
CA LEU A 60 4.46 3.41 1.09
C LEU A 60 5.72 2.76 1.71
N CYS A 61 6.89 3.40 1.61
CA CYS A 61 8.16 2.89 2.11
C CYS A 61 8.78 3.77 3.21
N ASN A 62 8.17 4.92 3.52
CA ASN A 62 8.63 5.85 4.54
C ASN A 62 7.73 5.75 5.78
N HIS A 63 8.32 5.33 6.91
CA HIS A 63 7.63 5.18 8.21
C HIS A 63 6.81 6.43 8.60
N THR A 64 7.38 7.62 8.40
CA THR A 64 6.75 8.90 8.78
C THR A 64 5.49 9.22 7.97
N THR A 65 5.44 8.82 6.69
CA THR A 65 4.28 9.10 5.80
C THR A 65 3.42 7.87 5.53
N PHE A 66 3.80 6.71 6.09
CA PHE A 66 3.20 5.43 5.79
C PHE A 66 1.68 5.42 5.94
N THR A 67 1.18 5.96 7.06
CA THR A 67 -0.27 6.02 7.33
C THR A 67 -1.01 6.80 6.26
N SER A 68 -0.53 8.00 5.91
CA SER A 68 -1.17 8.82 4.88
C SER A 68 -1.06 8.21 3.49
N ASP A 69 0.08 7.60 3.17
CA ASP A 69 0.30 6.95 1.88
C ASP A 69 -0.61 5.72 1.71
N MET A 70 -0.80 4.92 2.77
CA MET A 70 -1.71 3.76 2.76
C MET A 70 -3.16 4.20 2.53
N GLN A 71 -3.64 5.21 3.26
CA GLN A 71 -4.99 5.74 3.09
C GLN A 71 -5.21 6.28 1.66
N GLU A 72 -4.23 7.05 1.15
CA GLU A 72 -4.30 7.57 -0.21
C GLU A 72 -4.34 6.44 -1.25
N ALA A 73 -3.46 5.44 -1.12
CA ALA A 73 -3.42 4.30 -2.04
C ALA A 73 -4.73 3.52 -2.04
N ILE A 74 -5.29 3.23 -0.86
CA ILE A 74 -6.56 2.50 -0.71
C ILE A 74 -7.70 3.26 -1.37
N ASN A 75 -7.84 4.56 -1.10
CA ASN A 75 -8.90 5.39 -1.68
C ASN A 75 -8.77 5.47 -3.21
N GLU A 76 -7.56 5.66 -3.73
CA GLU A 76 -7.30 5.69 -5.17
C GLU A 76 -7.62 4.37 -5.86
N LEU A 77 -7.35 3.24 -5.20
CA LEU A 77 -7.67 1.92 -5.72
C LEU A 77 -9.18 1.65 -5.65
N GLU A 78 -9.85 2.04 -4.58
CA GLU A 78 -11.30 1.91 -4.40
C GLU A 78 -12.09 2.64 -5.48
N LEU A 79 -11.64 3.85 -5.86
CA LEU A 79 -12.25 4.62 -6.95
C LEU A 79 -12.13 3.97 -8.35
N ARG A 80 -11.30 2.94 -8.48
CA ARG A 80 -11.00 2.24 -9.74
C ARG A 80 -11.57 0.81 -9.79
N LEU A 81 -12.28 0.36 -8.74
CA LEU A 81 -12.98 -0.92 -8.68
C LEU A 81 -14.27 -0.90 -9.49
#